data_AF-A0A7Z7LJQ5-F1
#
_entry.id   AF-A0A7Z7LJQ5-F1
#
_cell.length_a   1.000
_cell.length_b   1.000
_cell.length_c   1.000
_cell.angle_alpha   90.00
_cell.angle_beta   90.00
_cell.angle_gamma   90.00
#
_symmetry.space_group_name_H-M   'P 1'
#
loop_
_entity.id
_entity.type
_entity.pdbx_description
1 polymer ?
#
loop_
_entity_poly.entity_id
_entity_poly.type
_entity_poly.pdbx_seq_one_letter_code
_entity_poly.pdbx_strand_id
1 'polypeptide(L)'
;MVVISSIGTYLPKMRLERTAIAQAMGWLTASAGAGKGARSLAFWDEDSVTMAVEAARNCLAGQMPDAVRRLVVASTTAPFAEFQNAVLVHGALRLGTDCLTEDTANTRRAGLIALQQALEQSQKSLVVAAETPKHPAGSSAESKSGDGAAAVLVEPSGDGLLRYLGGGSITRPFTDRYRATGRDFALEWEERWIREEGYLKIVPEAISAALKAAYLSPTEIDHFVLPSTIAGCAKAVGQASGLGHARLASDLATDCGDTGSAHALLMLAGAMEVMKPGEKVLVAEFGQGATALIFEAGPAIATIVPQVSRQIESGLPEQNYLKLAIFRGMLDWERGLRGRVQVNEALTTAYRRSDELLGFVGGRNRQTGTVQFPQSRLAATREGLDVDALEPYPLAERGGTIATSTADLLAFSRHPPNCYGLVDFNGGGRLMMDFTDPGADQLKAGDAVRFVFRIKDIDERTGFRRYFWKAIAADTQSNRTGGE
;
A
#
# COMPACT_ATOMS: atom_id res chain seq x y z
N MET A 1 4.87 -27.05 -6.25
CA MET A 1 5.89 -25.97 -6.21
C MET A 1 5.23 -24.74 -5.64
N VAL A 2 5.92 -23.97 -4.82
CA VAL A 2 5.38 -22.74 -4.23
C VAL A 2 5.10 -21.72 -5.33
N VAL A 3 3.98 -21.01 -5.23
CA VAL A 3 3.54 -20.04 -6.23
C VAL A 3 3.08 -18.75 -5.58
N ILE A 4 3.17 -17.66 -6.34
CA ILE A 4 2.38 -16.46 -6.10
C ILE A 4 1.04 -16.67 -6.82
N SER A 5 -0.05 -16.72 -6.06
CA SER A 5 -1.40 -16.91 -6.61
C SER A 5 -2.09 -15.59 -6.96
N SER A 6 -1.70 -14.50 -6.32
CA SER A 6 -2.25 -13.17 -6.56
C SER A 6 -1.25 -12.08 -6.19
N ILE A 7 -1.39 -10.93 -6.85
CA ILE A 7 -0.70 -9.69 -6.53
C ILE A 7 -1.72 -8.55 -6.53
N GLY A 8 -1.66 -7.69 -5.52
CA GLY A 8 -2.47 -6.49 -5.41
C GLY A 8 -1.58 -5.27 -5.23
N THR A 9 -1.94 -4.15 -5.84
CA THR A 9 -1.17 -2.90 -5.71
C THR A 9 -2.06 -1.77 -5.25
N TYR A 10 -1.44 -0.74 -4.66
CA TYR A 10 -2.11 0.50 -4.34
C TYR A 10 -1.17 1.68 -4.54
N LEU A 11 -1.58 2.59 -5.41
CA LEU A 11 -1.04 3.94 -5.53
C LEU A 11 -2.13 4.93 -5.09
N PRO A 12 -1.80 5.89 -4.21
CA PRO A 12 -2.69 7.01 -3.91
C PRO A 12 -3.20 7.70 -5.18
N LYS A 13 -4.31 8.43 -5.14
CA LYS A 13 -4.81 9.13 -6.33
C LYS A 13 -3.98 10.36 -6.71
N MET A 14 -3.45 11.09 -5.73
CA MET A 14 -2.75 12.35 -6.02
C MET A 14 -1.38 12.12 -6.65
N ARG A 15 -1.02 12.95 -7.63
CA ARG A 15 0.25 12.96 -8.35
C ARG A 15 0.87 14.34 -8.22
N LEU A 16 1.75 14.54 -7.25
CA LEU A 16 2.45 15.82 -7.10
C LEU A 16 3.45 15.99 -8.23
N GLU A 17 3.22 16.97 -9.09
CA GLU A 17 4.08 17.23 -10.24
C GLU A 17 5.46 17.72 -9.79
N ARG A 18 6.52 17.21 -10.43
CA ARG A 18 7.89 17.66 -10.14
C ARG A 18 8.09 19.14 -10.47
N THR A 19 7.37 19.67 -11.45
CA THR A 19 7.30 21.10 -11.78
C THR A 19 6.83 21.95 -10.61
N ALA A 20 5.86 21.48 -9.82
CA ALA A 20 5.40 22.17 -8.62
C ALA A 20 6.47 22.21 -7.51
N ILE A 21 7.21 21.11 -7.34
CA ILE A 21 8.36 21.07 -6.42
C ILE A 21 9.44 22.07 -6.87
N ALA A 22 9.78 22.06 -8.16
CA ALA A 22 10.76 22.99 -8.73
C ALA A 22 10.33 24.45 -8.56
N GLN A 23 9.05 24.76 -8.78
CA GLN A 23 8.52 26.11 -8.60
C GLN A 23 8.61 26.57 -7.14
N ALA A 24 8.32 25.70 -6.18
CA ALA A 24 8.33 26.05 -4.76
C ALA A 24 9.73 26.14 -4.16
N MET A 25 10.62 25.22 -4.54
CA MET A 25 11.92 25.01 -3.86
C MET A 25 13.14 25.32 -4.74
N GLY A 26 12.97 25.53 -6.05
CA GLY A 26 14.08 25.72 -7.00
C GLY A 26 14.95 26.94 -6.75
N TRP A 27 14.42 27.97 -6.07
CA TRP A 27 15.19 29.14 -5.63
C TRP A 27 16.18 28.79 -4.51
N LEU A 28 15.91 27.73 -3.73
CA LEU A 28 16.75 27.28 -2.62
C LEU A 28 17.68 26.14 -3.05
N THR A 29 17.17 25.18 -3.83
CA THR A 29 17.94 24.02 -4.30
C THR A 29 17.71 23.79 -5.80
N ALA A 30 18.76 23.92 -6.61
CA ALA A 30 18.67 23.77 -8.06
C ALA A 30 18.21 22.36 -8.52
N SER A 31 18.36 21.34 -7.66
CA SER A 31 17.90 19.97 -7.92
C SER A 31 16.43 19.72 -7.55
N ALA A 32 15.74 20.68 -6.92
CA ALA A 32 14.34 20.53 -6.55
C ALA A 32 13.48 20.27 -7.78
N GLY A 33 12.65 19.22 -7.73
CA GLY A 33 11.78 18.88 -8.85
C GLY A 33 12.52 18.49 -10.13
N ALA A 34 13.80 18.09 -10.04
CA ALA A 34 14.54 17.63 -11.21
C ALA A 34 13.89 16.36 -11.81
N GLY A 35 13.80 16.33 -13.14
CA GLY A 35 13.18 15.24 -13.90
C GLY A 35 11.81 15.60 -14.48
N LYS A 36 11.13 14.62 -15.08
CA LYS A 36 9.79 14.76 -15.68
C LYS A 36 8.75 14.02 -14.86
N GLY A 37 7.48 14.35 -15.07
CA GLY A 37 6.35 13.63 -14.48
C GLY A 37 6.08 14.02 -13.02
N ALA A 38 5.55 13.09 -12.26
CA ALA A 38 5.05 13.32 -10.91
C ALA A 38 5.47 12.20 -9.95
N ARG A 39 5.32 12.47 -8.66
CA ARG A 39 5.35 11.45 -7.61
C ARG A 39 3.95 11.18 -7.10
N SER A 40 3.65 9.94 -6.73
CA SER A 40 2.43 9.66 -5.98
C SER A 40 2.49 10.34 -4.61
N LEU A 41 1.36 10.87 -4.17
CA LEU A 41 1.21 11.55 -2.88
C LEU A 41 0.05 10.92 -2.11
N ALA A 42 0.36 10.23 -1.01
CA ALA A 42 -0.67 9.74 -0.10
C ALA A 42 -1.47 10.91 0.47
N PHE A 43 -2.80 10.79 0.47
CA PHE A 43 -3.71 11.79 0.98
C PHE A 43 -3.51 11.99 2.50
N TRP A 44 -4.12 13.04 3.05
CA TRP A 44 -3.88 13.44 4.44
C TRP A 44 -4.26 12.37 5.47
N ASP A 45 -5.15 11.44 5.10
CA ASP A 45 -5.63 10.33 5.90
C ASP A 45 -5.11 8.96 5.43
N GLU A 46 -4.02 8.96 4.65
CA GLU A 46 -3.33 7.76 4.21
C GLU A 46 -1.92 7.66 4.81
N ASP A 47 -1.54 6.45 5.19
CA ASP A 47 -0.17 6.07 5.56
C ASP A 47 0.18 4.67 5.04
N SER A 48 1.35 4.15 5.40
CA SER A 48 1.77 2.82 4.97
C SER A 48 0.83 1.70 5.45
N VAL A 49 0.14 1.84 6.58
CA VAL A 49 -0.84 0.84 7.05
C VAL A 49 -2.10 0.89 6.20
N THR A 50 -2.66 2.08 5.94
CA THR A 50 -3.88 2.19 5.11
C THR A 50 -3.64 1.69 3.69
N MET A 51 -2.49 2.03 3.11
CA MET A 51 -2.13 1.56 1.77
C MET A 51 -1.84 0.06 1.74
N ALA A 52 -1.23 -0.50 2.79
CA ALA A 52 -1.06 -1.94 2.93
C ALA A 52 -2.41 -2.66 2.94
N VAL A 53 -3.41 -2.14 3.66
CA VAL A 53 -4.77 -2.71 3.66
C VAL A 53 -5.39 -2.68 2.27
N GLU A 54 -5.32 -1.56 1.55
CA GLU A 54 -5.90 -1.50 0.19
C GLU A 54 -5.17 -2.42 -0.80
N ALA A 55 -3.83 -2.48 -0.77
CA ALA A 55 -3.07 -3.41 -1.61
C ALA A 55 -3.41 -4.87 -1.29
N ALA A 56 -3.53 -5.22 0.00
CA ALA A 56 -3.93 -6.55 0.43
C ALA A 56 -5.37 -6.91 0.02
N ARG A 57 -6.32 -5.98 0.12
CA ARG A 57 -7.69 -6.19 -0.37
C ARG A 57 -7.72 -6.43 -1.88
N ASN A 58 -6.96 -5.64 -2.64
CA ASN A 58 -6.79 -5.85 -4.09
C ASN A 58 -6.16 -7.21 -4.41
N CYS A 59 -5.24 -7.68 -3.57
CA CYS A 59 -4.61 -8.99 -3.71
C CYS A 59 -5.59 -10.14 -3.39
N LEU A 60 -6.38 -10.01 -2.34
CA LEU A 60 -7.33 -11.04 -1.93
C LEU A 60 -8.61 -11.05 -2.79
N ALA A 61 -8.89 -9.97 -3.53
CA ALA A 61 -10.03 -9.84 -4.44
C ALA A 61 -11.38 -10.27 -3.81
N GLY A 62 -11.59 -9.96 -2.54
CA GLY A 62 -12.82 -10.30 -1.81
C GLY A 62 -12.92 -11.76 -1.34
N GLN A 63 -11.87 -12.58 -1.50
CA GLN A 63 -11.83 -13.93 -0.91
C GLN A 63 -11.79 -13.85 0.62
N MET A 64 -12.59 -14.67 1.29
CA MET A 64 -12.59 -14.75 2.75
C MET A 64 -11.21 -15.23 3.25
N PRO A 65 -10.55 -14.51 4.17
CA PRO A 65 -9.12 -14.70 4.40
C PRO A 65 -8.76 -15.85 5.36
N ASP A 66 -9.72 -16.65 5.83
CA ASP A 66 -9.54 -17.63 6.91
C ASP A 66 -8.44 -18.68 6.65
N ALA A 67 -7.94 -18.77 5.40
CA ALA A 67 -6.82 -19.64 5.04
C ALA A 67 -5.42 -18.99 5.18
N VAL A 68 -5.31 -17.66 5.32
CA VAL A 68 -4.01 -16.97 5.44
C VAL A 68 -3.41 -17.26 6.81
N ARG A 69 -2.31 -18.01 6.84
CA ARG A 69 -1.68 -18.45 8.09
C ARG A 69 -0.56 -17.52 8.57
N ARG A 70 -0.04 -16.68 7.69
CA ARG A 70 0.99 -15.69 8.01
C ARG A 70 0.74 -14.39 7.25
N LEU A 71 0.85 -13.27 7.96
CA LEU A 71 0.83 -11.92 7.41
C LEU A 71 2.18 -11.25 7.74
N VAL A 72 2.86 -10.75 6.73
CA VAL A 72 4.06 -9.94 6.90
C VAL A 72 3.82 -8.54 6.34
N VAL A 73 4.10 -7.51 7.12
CA VAL A 73 4.07 -6.12 6.69
C VAL A 73 5.50 -5.57 6.63
N ALA A 74 5.95 -5.22 5.43
CA ALA A 74 7.28 -4.70 5.16
C ALA A 74 7.26 -3.18 4.94
N SER A 75 7.87 -2.41 5.83
CA SER A 75 7.90 -0.95 5.71
C SER A 75 9.08 -0.34 6.44
N THR A 76 9.66 0.71 5.86
CA THR A 76 10.59 1.61 6.55
C THR A 76 9.90 2.87 7.06
N THR A 77 8.60 3.03 6.86
CA THR A 77 7.82 4.24 7.22
C THR A 77 6.57 3.92 8.03
N ALA A 78 6.57 2.76 8.69
CA ALA A 78 5.48 2.33 9.56
C ALA A 78 5.17 3.39 10.65
N PRO A 79 3.88 3.62 10.97
CA PRO A 79 3.47 4.67 11.89
C PRO A 79 3.90 4.43 13.34
N PHE A 80 4.06 3.18 13.76
CA PHE A 80 4.42 2.81 15.14
C PHE A 80 5.78 2.12 15.19
N ALA A 81 6.58 2.51 16.19
CA ALA A 81 7.91 1.93 16.43
C ALA A 81 7.88 0.67 17.31
N GLU A 82 6.87 0.52 18.17
CA GLU A 82 6.74 -0.61 19.11
C GLU A 82 5.40 -1.35 18.96
N PHE A 83 4.29 -0.62 18.81
CA PHE A 83 3.01 -1.25 18.50
C PHE A 83 3.09 -1.91 17.13
N GLN A 84 2.83 -3.21 17.07
CA GLN A 84 2.96 -4.00 15.83
C GLN A 84 2.06 -3.41 14.74
N ASN A 85 2.61 -3.11 13.57
CA ASN A 85 1.84 -2.48 12.49
C ASN A 85 1.01 -3.52 11.74
N ALA A 86 1.55 -4.73 11.58
CA ALA A 86 0.84 -5.87 11.00
C ALA A 86 -0.48 -6.22 11.71
N VAL A 87 -0.64 -5.94 13.01
CA VAL A 87 -1.90 -6.22 13.73
C VAL A 87 -3.05 -5.33 13.26
N LEU A 88 -2.75 -4.11 12.79
CA LEU A 88 -3.75 -3.20 12.23
C LEU A 88 -4.24 -3.70 10.88
N VAL A 89 -3.32 -4.18 10.03
CA VAL A 89 -3.63 -4.79 8.73
C VAL A 89 -4.41 -6.10 8.93
N HIS A 90 -3.99 -6.94 9.88
CA HIS A 90 -4.68 -8.17 10.28
C HIS A 90 -6.14 -7.89 10.66
N GLY A 91 -6.37 -6.95 11.58
CA GLY A 91 -7.71 -6.59 12.04
C GLY A 91 -8.57 -5.99 10.93
N ALA A 92 -8.00 -5.14 10.08
CA ALA A 92 -8.70 -4.53 8.95
C ALA A 92 -9.13 -5.55 7.89
N LEU A 93 -8.30 -6.56 7.64
CA LEU A 93 -8.62 -7.66 6.74
C LEU A 93 -9.49 -8.74 7.40
N ARG A 94 -9.67 -8.70 8.72
CA ARG A 94 -10.35 -9.74 9.52
C ARG A 94 -9.74 -11.13 9.30
N LEU A 95 -8.41 -11.23 9.32
CA LEU A 95 -7.74 -12.53 9.24
C LEU A 95 -8.01 -13.37 10.50
N GLY A 96 -7.85 -14.70 10.38
CA GLY A 96 -8.00 -15.62 11.51
C GLY A 96 -7.08 -15.27 12.69
N THR A 97 -7.55 -15.53 13.92
CA THR A 97 -6.80 -15.21 15.15
C THR A 97 -5.52 -16.04 15.32
N ASP A 98 -5.41 -17.16 14.61
CA ASP A 98 -4.23 -18.02 14.52
C ASP A 98 -3.27 -17.63 13.37
N CYS A 99 -3.53 -16.51 12.68
CA CYS A 99 -2.63 -15.94 11.68
C CYS A 99 -1.40 -15.32 12.36
N LEU A 100 -0.21 -15.82 12.03
CA LEU A 100 1.05 -15.26 12.51
C LEU A 100 1.31 -13.90 11.85
N THR A 101 1.45 -12.84 12.65
CA THR A 101 1.77 -11.49 12.16
C THR A 101 3.24 -11.14 12.40
N GLU A 102 3.88 -10.50 11.41
CA GLU A 102 5.26 -10.01 11.50
C GLU A 102 5.42 -8.64 10.81
N ASP A 103 6.29 -7.79 11.37
CA ASP A 103 6.76 -6.57 10.72
C ASP A 103 8.21 -6.76 10.24
N THR A 104 8.49 -6.46 8.97
CA THR A 104 9.85 -6.46 8.40
C THR A 104 10.26 -5.02 8.06
N ALA A 105 11.39 -4.54 8.57
CA ALA A 105 11.76 -3.12 8.46
C ALA A 105 13.27 -2.91 8.24
N ASN A 106 13.70 -1.64 8.31
CA ASN A 106 15.10 -1.18 8.35
C ASN A 106 15.94 -1.40 7.09
N THR A 107 15.34 -1.77 5.97
CA THR A 107 16.02 -1.86 4.68
C THR A 107 15.05 -1.67 3.53
N ARG A 108 15.50 -1.11 2.41
CA ARG A 108 14.66 -0.93 1.21
C ARG A 108 14.21 -2.28 0.66
N ARG A 109 15.07 -3.29 0.64
CA ARG A 109 14.70 -4.65 0.21
C ARG A 109 13.81 -5.45 1.18
N ALA A 110 13.18 -4.81 2.17
CA ALA A 110 12.38 -5.48 3.19
C ALA A 110 11.22 -6.28 2.58
N GLY A 111 10.55 -5.73 1.55
CA GLY A 111 9.48 -6.42 0.85
C GLY A 111 9.95 -7.70 0.17
N LEU A 112 11.09 -7.64 -0.53
CA LEU A 112 11.63 -8.80 -1.23
C LEU A 112 12.26 -9.85 -0.29
N ILE A 113 12.84 -9.44 0.86
CA ILE A 113 13.25 -10.37 1.92
C ILE A 113 12.03 -11.13 2.47
N ALA A 114 10.97 -10.40 2.83
CA ALA A 114 9.76 -11.00 3.38
C ALA A 114 9.12 -11.98 2.39
N LEU A 115 9.09 -11.63 1.10
CA LEU A 115 8.62 -12.51 0.04
C LEU A 115 9.50 -13.76 -0.10
N GLN A 116 10.83 -13.62 -0.12
CA GLN A 116 11.74 -14.76 -0.18
C GLN A 116 11.49 -15.75 0.97
N GLN A 117 11.39 -15.25 2.20
CA GLN A 117 11.11 -16.07 3.37
C GLN A 117 9.77 -16.79 3.25
N ALA A 118 8.72 -16.10 2.81
CA ALA A 118 7.41 -16.72 2.60
C ALA A 118 7.44 -17.82 1.53
N LEU A 119 8.20 -17.61 0.45
CA LEU A 119 8.37 -18.60 -0.63
C LEU A 119 9.14 -19.84 -0.18
N GLU A 120 10.11 -19.69 0.71
CA GLU A 120 10.94 -20.79 1.21
C GLU A 120 10.27 -21.57 2.36
N GLN A 121 9.36 -20.95 3.11
CA GLN A 121 8.63 -21.59 4.23
C GLN A 121 7.43 -22.45 3.79
N SER A 122 6.99 -22.37 2.53
CA SER A 122 5.91 -23.20 1.97
C SER A 122 4.62 -23.20 2.81
N GLN A 123 4.21 -22.02 3.29
CA GLN A 123 2.94 -21.80 4.01
C GLN A 123 2.14 -20.70 3.31
N LYS A 124 0.79 -20.81 3.32
CA LYS A 124 -0.07 -19.76 2.76
C LYS A 124 0.14 -18.45 3.50
N SER A 125 0.78 -17.49 2.83
CA SER A 125 1.30 -16.27 3.42
C SER A 125 0.91 -15.05 2.60
N LEU A 126 0.46 -14.00 3.27
CA LEU A 126 0.23 -12.69 2.67
C LEU A 126 1.42 -11.79 3.04
N VAL A 127 2.17 -11.37 2.03
CA VAL A 127 3.28 -10.42 2.20
C VAL A 127 2.86 -9.08 1.63
N VAL A 128 2.91 -8.03 2.43
CA VAL A 128 2.53 -6.68 2.04
C VAL A 128 3.70 -5.75 2.28
N ALA A 129 4.03 -4.89 1.32
CA ALA A 129 5.00 -3.84 1.48
C ALA A 129 4.35 -2.48 1.20
N ALA A 130 4.66 -1.46 2.00
CA ALA A 130 4.06 -0.14 1.86
C ALA A 130 4.96 0.97 2.40
N GLU A 131 5.01 2.10 1.69
CA GLU A 131 5.87 3.23 2.05
C GLU A 131 5.22 4.59 1.87
N THR A 132 5.47 5.49 2.82
CA THR A 132 5.17 6.93 2.76
C THR A 132 6.39 7.76 3.17
N PRO A 133 7.48 7.75 2.38
CA PRO A 133 8.76 8.29 2.80
C PRO A 133 8.72 9.81 3.01
N LYS A 134 9.38 10.27 4.07
CA LYS A 134 9.68 11.68 4.32
C LYS A 134 11.10 12.01 3.89
N HIS A 135 11.26 13.16 3.25
CA HIS A 135 12.53 13.67 2.75
C HIS A 135 12.69 15.15 3.08
N PRO A 136 13.92 15.67 3.18
CA PRO A 136 14.13 17.11 3.30
C PRO A 136 13.53 17.84 2.09
N ALA A 137 12.86 18.97 2.36
CA ALA A 137 12.25 19.81 1.33
C ALA A 137 13.27 20.25 0.27
N GLY A 138 12.90 20.14 -1.01
CA GLY A 138 13.75 20.49 -2.15
C GLY A 138 14.87 19.50 -2.46
N SER A 139 14.97 18.38 -1.72
CA SER A 139 15.97 17.34 -2.01
C SER A 139 15.62 16.55 -3.28
N SER A 140 16.64 16.01 -3.95
CA SER A 140 16.44 15.11 -5.09
C SER A 140 15.61 13.88 -4.68
N ALA A 141 15.84 13.39 -3.47
CA ALA A 141 15.16 12.25 -2.89
C ALA A 141 13.65 12.51 -2.68
N GLU A 142 13.26 13.72 -2.23
CA GLU A 142 11.84 14.13 -2.16
C GLU A 142 11.17 14.03 -3.55
N SER A 143 11.87 14.49 -4.59
CA SER A 143 11.35 14.51 -5.97
C SER A 143 11.28 13.12 -6.62
N LYS A 144 12.21 12.23 -6.26
CA LYS A 144 12.32 10.87 -6.82
C LYS A 144 11.44 9.86 -6.08
N SER A 145 11.14 10.09 -4.81
CA SER A 145 10.32 9.20 -3.98
C SER A 145 8.84 9.27 -4.31
N GLY A 146 8.13 8.15 -4.14
CA GLY A 146 6.69 8.03 -4.24
C GLY A 146 6.09 7.35 -3.01
N ASP A 147 4.79 7.48 -2.85
CA ASP A 147 4.01 6.74 -1.86
C ASP A 147 3.27 5.57 -2.53
N GLY A 148 3.23 4.40 -1.90
CA GLY A 148 2.51 3.26 -2.47
C GLY A 148 2.68 1.96 -1.70
N ALA A 149 1.93 0.95 -2.14
CA ALA A 149 1.96 -0.38 -1.56
C ALA A 149 1.77 -1.48 -2.61
N ALA A 150 2.23 -2.68 -2.28
CA ALA A 150 2.02 -3.89 -3.03
C ALA A 150 1.89 -5.08 -2.08
N ALA A 151 1.00 -6.02 -2.41
CA ALA A 151 0.73 -7.22 -1.63
C ALA A 151 0.82 -8.45 -2.54
N VAL A 152 1.32 -9.55 -1.99
CA VAL A 152 1.54 -10.81 -2.69
C VAL A 152 0.97 -11.93 -1.84
N LEU A 153 0.11 -12.75 -2.44
CA LEU A 153 -0.39 -13.98 -1.82
C LEU A 153 0.46 -15.16 -2.29
N VAL A 154 1.17 -15.77 -1.35
CA VAL A 154 1.98 -16.98 -1.57
C VAL A 154 1.16 -18.20 -1.18
N GLU A 155 1.13 -19.19 -2.06
CA GLU A 155 0.50 -20.49 -1.84
C GLU A 155 1.58 -21.60 -1.86
N PRO A 156 1.49 -22.60 -0.96
CA PRO A 156 2.47 -23.68 -0.89
C PRO A 156 2.51 -24.55 -2.15
N SER A 157 1.41 -24.59 -2.88
CA SER A 157 1.27 -25.32 -4.13
C SER A 157 0.11 -24.78 -4.97
N GLY A 158 0.24 -24.84 -6.29
CA GLY A 158 -0.81 -24.51 -7.25
C GLY A 158 -0.20 -24.15 -8.60
N ASP A 159 -1.05 -23.76 -9.55
CA ASP A 159 -0.58 -23.28 -10.86
C ASP A 159 -0.19 -21.79 -10.82
N GLY A 160 -0.89 -21.00 -10.00
CA GLY A 160 -0.55 -19.60 -9.67
C GLY A 160 -0.39 -18.64 -10.85
N LEU A 161 -0.09 -17.37 -10.53
CA LEU A 161 0.36 -16.38 -11.50
C LEU A 161 1.86 -16.56 -11.81
N LEU A 162 2.66 -16.81 -10.78
CA LEU A 162 4.10 -16.95 -10.88
C LEU A 162 4.57 -18.15 -10.05
N ARG A 163 5.31 -19.06 -10.67
CA ARG A 163 5.93 -20.22 -10.03
C ARG A 163 7.35 -19.87 -9.59
N TYR A 164 7.67 -20.08 -8.32
CA TYR A 164 8.99 -19.75 -7.78
C TYR A 164 10.05 -20.77 -8.20
N LEU A 165 11.14 -20.29 -8.81
CA LEU A 165 12.23 -21.15 -9.31
C LEU A 165 13.45 -21.14 -8.38
N GLY A 166 13.75 -20.00 -7.76
CA GLY A 166 14.90 -19.87 -6.87
C GLY A 166 15.18 -18.42 -6.48
N GLY A 167 15.97 -18.24 -5.43
CA GLY A 167 16.27 -16.94 -4.86
C GLY A 167 17.69 -16.88 -4.30
N GLY A 168 18.19 -15.65 -4.17
CA GLY A 168 19.53 -15.36 -3.67
C GLY A 168 19.52 -14.05 -2.90
N SER A 169 20.13 -14.05 -1.71
CA SER A 169 20.28 -12.84 -0.91
C SER A 169 21.72 -12.69 -0.44
N ILE A 170 22.29 -11.51 -0.70
CA ILE A 170 23.65 -11.13 -0.32
C ILE A 170 23.55 -9.98 0.66
N THR A 171 24.15 -10.11 1.83
CA THR A 171 24.16 -9.05 2.84
C THR A 171 25.53 -8.39 2.89
N ARG A 172 25.55 -7.05 2.93
CA ARG A 172 26.75 -6.24 3.09
C ARG A 172 26.39 -5.03 3.96
N PRO A 173 27.23 -4.61 4.92
CA PRO A 173 27.02 -3.37 5.65
C PRO A 173 27.34 -2.13 4.77
N PHE A 174 26.80 -2.09 3.55
CA PHE A 174 26.96 -1.00 2.60
C PHE A 174 26.00 0.12 2.97
N THR A 175 26.53 1.28 3.34
CA THR A 175 25.71 2.43 3.73
C THR A 175 25.49 3.32 2.52
N ASP A 176 24.45 3.01 1.75
CA ASP A 176 23.90 3.86 0.68
C ASP A 176 23.03 4.98 1.25
N ARG A 177 22.28 4.64 2.31
CA ARG A 177 21.28 5.47 2.94
C ARG A 177 21.05 5.01 4.37
N TYR A 178 20.72 5.94 5.26
CA TYR A 178 20.31 5.60 6.62
C TYR A 178 19.33 6.61 7.21
N ARG A 179 18.60 6.17 8.25
CA ARG A 179 17.78 7.04 9.10
C ARG A 179 17.94 6.57 10.54
N ALA A 180 18.46 7.44 11.40
CA ALA A 180 18.60 7.12 12.81
C ALA A 180 17.23 7.08 13.50
N THR A 181 17.10 6.27 14.55
CA THR A 181 15.89 6.22 15.39
C THR A 181 15.52 7.62 15.89
N GLY A 182 14.24 7.97 15.80
CA GLY A 182 13.73 9.28 16.20
C GLY A 182 13.99 10.42 15.20
N ARG A 183 14.61 10.16 14.04
CA ARG A 183 14.75 11.14 12.95
C ARG A 183 13.66 10.93 11.90
N ASP A 184 13.08 12.03 11.40
CA ASP A 184 12.08 11.99 10.32
C ASP A 184 12.69 11.65 8.95
N PHE A 185 13.84 12.25 8.65
CA PHE A 185 14.44 12.21 7.31
C PHE A 185 15.56 11.20 7.22
N ALA A 186 15.50 10.36 6.19
CA ALA A 186 16.64 9.55 5.78
C ALA A 186 17.63 10.40 4.98
N LEU A 187 18.91 10.09 5.13
CA LEU A 187 20.01 10.73 4.41
C LEU A 187 20.59 9.73 3.41
N GLU A 188 20.84 10.20 2.19
CA GLU A 188 21.43 9.43 1.09
C GLU A 188 22.89 9.82 0.91
N TRP A 189 23.71 8.89 0.43
CA TRP A 189 25.11 9.13 0.07
C TRP A 189 25.29 9.45 -1.42
N GLU A 190 26.53 9.65 -1.86
CA GLU A 190 26.86 10.04 -3.23
C GLU A 190 26.39 9.00 -4.26
N GLU A 191 25.63 9.47 -5.26
CA GLU A 191 25.04 8.63 -6.32
C GLU A 191 26.07 7.74 -7.03
N ARG A 192 27.26 8.28 -7.32
CA ARG A 192 28.33 7.54 -8.00
C ARG A 192 28.81 6.36 -7.16
N TRP A 193 29.04 6.58 -5.85
CA TRP A 193 29.45 5.53 -4.92
C TRP A 193 28.38 4.43 -4.82
N ILE A 194 27.11 4.82 -4.68
CA ILE A 194 25.98 3.89 -4.63
C ILE A 194 25.90 3.04 -5.90
N ARG A 195 26.12 3.65 -7.08
CA ARG A 195 26.13 2.93 -8.35
C ARG A 195 27.32 1.98 -8.49
N GLU A 196 28.54 2.49 -8.31
CA GLU A 196 29.78 1.77 -8.63
C GLU A 196 30.12 0.69 -7.59
N GLU A 197 29.94 0.96 -6.30
CA GLU A 197 30.28 0.02 -5.23
C GLU A 197 29.07 -0.75 -4.71
N GLY A 198 27.88 -0.15 -4.76
CA GLY A 198 26.63 -0.79 -4.37
C GLY A 198 26.06 -1.65 -5.49
N TYR A 199 25.29 -1.02 -6.39
CA TYR A 199 24.54 -1.73 -7.43
C TYR A 199 25.41 -2.62 -8.31
N LEU A 200 26.51 -2.10 -8.88
CA LEU A 200 27.31 -2.83 -9.88
C LEU A 200 28.16 -3.97 -9.31
N LYS A 201 28.40 -4.01 -8.00
CA LYS A 201 29.17 -5.09 -7.36
C LYS A 201 28.29 -6.06 -6.57
N ILE A 202 27.28 -5.55 -5.86
CA ILE A 202 26.49 -6.34 -4.91
C ILE A 202 25.29 -7.01 -5.58
N VAL A 203 24.57 -6.31 -6.47
CA VAL A 203 23.35 -6.87 -7.10
C VAL A 203 23.67 -8.08 -8.02
N PRO A 204 24.73 -8.04 -8.86
CA PRO A 204 25.11 -9.20 -9.67
C PRO A 204 25.42 -10.47 -8.85
N GLU A 205 25.97 -10.34 -7.64
CA GLU A 205 26.19 -11.50 -6.75
C GLU A 205 24.86 -12.14 -6.32
N ALA A 206 23.85 -11.34 -5.98
CA ALA A 206 22.53 -11.85 -5.62
C ALA A 206 21.81 -12.49 -6.82
N ILE A 207 21.92 -11.88 -8.00
CA ILE A 207 21.42 -12.45 -9.26
C ILE A 207 22.07 -13.79 -9.55
N SER A 208 23.41 -13.88 -9.43
CA SER A 208 24.15 -15.12 -9.63
C SER A 208 23.71 -16.21 -8.65
N ALA A 209 23.50 -15.87 -7.38
CA ALA A 209 22.99 -16.79 -6.37
C ALA A 209 21.58 -17.30 -6.71
N ALA A 210 20.67 -16.42 -7.16
CA ALA A 210 19.31 -16.80 -7.54
C ALA A 210 19.29 -17.70 -8.79
N LEU A 211 20.07 -17.38 -9.82
CA LEU A 211 20.22 -18.20 -11.02
C LEU A 211 20.77 -19.59 -10.70
N LYS A 212 21.77 -19.66 -9.82
CA LYS A 212 22.33 -20.93 -9.34
C LYS A 212 21.28 -21.75 -8.58
N ALA A 213 20.50 -21.13 -7.71
CA ALA A 213 19.43 -21.80 -6.97
C ALA A 213 18.32 -22.33 -7.88
N ALA A 214 18.03 -21.60 -8.98
CA ALA A 214 17.04 -21.98 -9.98
C ALA A 214 17.57 -22.95 -11.05
N TYR A 215 18.88 -23.24 -11.06
CA TYR A 215 19.55 -24.01 -12.12
C TYR A 215 19.36 -23.43 -13.53
N LEU A 216 19.43 -22.09 -13.65
CA LEU A 216 19.22 -21.36 -14.91
C LEU A 216 20.46 -20.58 -15.34
N SER A 217 20.60 -20.43 -16.66
CA SER A 217 21.48 -19.46 -17.29
C SER A 217 20.82 -18.07 -17.34
N PRO A 218 21.58 -16.96 -17.28
CA PRO A 218 21.05 -15.62 -17.53
C PRO A 218 20.27 -15.51 -18.85
N THR A 219 20.64 -16.28 -19.88
CA THR A 219 20.01 -16.30 -21.21
C THR A 219 18.57 -16.82 -21.24
N GLU A 220 18.10 -17.40 -20.13
CA GLU A 220 16.75 -17.96 -20.01
C GLU A 220 15.77 -16.99 -19.34
N ILE A 221 16.21 -15.78 -19.00
CA ILE A 221 15.41 -14.77 -18.32
C ILE A 221 14.83 -13.80 -19.35
N ASP A 222 13.50 -13.74 -19.43
CA ASP A 222 12.79 -12.91 -20.41
C ASP A 222 12.57 -11.48 -19.91
N HIS A 223 12.38 -11.30 -18.59
CA HIS A 223 12.10 -10.00 -17.97
C HIS A 223 13.02 -9.74 -16.77
N PHE A 224 13.43 -8.49 -16.61
CA PHE A 224 14.26 -8.04 -15.50
C PHE A 224 13.65 -6.83 -14.79
N VAL A 225 13.48 -6.94 -13.47
CA VAL A 225 12.95 -5.90 -12.58
C VAL A 225 14.03 -5.52 -11.57
N LEU A 226 14.42 -4.24 -11.55
CA LEU A 226 15.34 -3.70 -10.56
C LEU A 226 15.01 -2.22 -10.26
N PRO A 227 14.41 -1.92 -9.09
CA PRO A 227 14.31 -0.56 -8.56
C PRO A 227 15.65 0.16 -8.54
N SER A 228 15.70 1.34 -9.18
CA SER A 228 16.85 2.24 -9.09
C SER A 228 16.45 3.68 -9.38
N THR A 229 16.75 4.58 -8.44
CA THR A 229 16.60 6.03 -8.61
C THR A 229 17.76 6.67 -9.39
N ILE A 230 18.74 5.87 -9.78
CA ILE A 230 19.93 6.25 -10.56
C ILE A 230 19.69 5.89 -12.04
N ALA A 231 19.74 6.91 -12.90
CA ALA A 231 19.47 6.75 -14.32
C ALA A 231 20.44 5.72 -14.97
N GLY A 232 19.87 4.77 -15.72
CA GLY A 232 20.64 3.73 -16.44
C GLY A 232 21.28 2.66 -15.55
N CYS A 233 21.19 2.75 -14.22
CA CYS A 233 21.85 1.80 -13.33
C CYS A 233 21.26 0.38 -13.44
N ALA A 234 19.93 0.25 -13.50
CA ALA A 234 19.30 -1.06 -13.71
C ALA A 234 19.75 -1.72 -15.02
N LYS A 235 19.83 -0.96 -16.12
CA LYS A 235 20.36 -1.45 -17.40
C LYS A 235 21.81 -1.92 -17.28
N ALA A 236 22.66 -1.15 -16.59
CA ALA A 236 24.07 -1.50 -16.40
C ALA A 236 24.24 -2.78 -15.56
N VAL A 237 23.45 -2.95 -14.49
CA VAL A 237 23.42 -4.19 -13.70
C VAL A 237 22.95 -5.37 -14.54
N GLY A 238 21.91 -5.18 -15.36
CA GLY A 238 21.42 -6.20 -16.29
C GLY A 238 22.52 -6.65 -17.26
N GLN A 239 23.27 -5.71 -17.85
CA GLN A 239 24.42 -6.01 -18.71
C GLN A 239 25.52 -6.78 -17.98
N ALA A 240 25.91 -6.32 -16.79
CA ALA A 240 26.92 -6.97 -15.95
C ALA A 240 26.53 -8.39 -15.52
N SER A 241 25.22 -8.67 -15.46
CA SER A 241 24.67 -9.97 -15.04
C SER A 241 24.30 -10.89 -16.22
N GLY A 242 24.62 -10.52 -17.47
CA GLY A 242 24.28 -11.31 -18.65
C GLY A 242 22.81 -11.21 -19.11
N LEU A 243 22.03 -10.31 -18.52
CA LEU A 243 20.60 -10.08 -18.77
C LEU A 243 20.35 -8.99 -19.82
N GLY A 244 21.34 -8.64 -20.64
CA GLY A 244 21.22 -7.54 -21.62
C GLY A 244 20.14 -7.75 -22.71
N HIS A 245 19.67 -8.98 -22.88
CA HIS A 245 18.58 -9.37 -23.78
C HIS A 245 17.20 -9.36 -23.10
N ALA A 246 17.16 -9.47 -21.76
CA ALA A 246 15.92 -9.48 -21.00
C ALA A 246 15.24 -8.11 -21.12
N ARG A 247 13.91 -8.11 -21.19
CA ARG A 247 13.10 -6.89 -21.17
C ARG A 247 13.22 -6.25 -19.79
N LEU A 248 13.87 -5.10 -19.72
CA LEU A 248 13.88 -4.28 -18.51
C LEU A 248 12.48 -3.69 -18.27
N ALA A 249 11.91 -3.94 -17.10
CA ALA A 249 10.63 -3.38 -16.70
C ALA A 249 10.68 -1.85 -16.60
N SER A 250 9.52 -1.19 -16.77
CA SER A 250 9.39 0.25 -16.48
C SER A 250 9.78 0.53 -15.03
N ASP A 251 10.57 1.59 -14.81
CA ASP A 251 10.98 2.03 -13.47
C ASP A 251 9.88 2.83 -12.74
N LEU A 252 8.76 3.12 -13.41
CA LEU A 252 7.63 3.92 -12.90
C LEU A 252 8.05 5.31 -12.36
N ALA A 253 9.27 5.76 -12.70
CA ALA A 253 9.87 6.93 -12.07
C ALA A 253 9.20 8.23 -12.50
N THR A 254 8.58 8.28 -13.68
CA THR A 254 7.80 9.43 -14.17
C THR A 254 6.36 9.43 -13.67
N ASP A 255 5.86 8.27 -13.23
CA ASP A 255 4.43 8.05 -13.01
C ASP A 255 4.09 8.11 -11.52
N CYS A 256 4.84 7.38 -10.68
CA CYS A 256 4.65 7.38 -9.23
C CYS A 256 5.92 7.68 -8.43
N GLY A 257 7.12 7.54 -9.02
CA GLY A 257 8.37 7.61 -8.28
C GLY A 257 8.65 6.32 -7.50
N ASP A 258 9.77 6.32 -6.77
CA ASP A 258 10.25 5.17 -6.00
C ASP A 258 9.47 4.99 -4.69
N THR A 259 8.66 3.93 -4.64
CA THR A 259 7.80 3.55 -3.50
C THR A 259 8.52 2.70 -2.44
N GLY A 260 9.85 2.79 -2.39
CA GLY A 260 10.68 2.15 -1.37
C GLY A 260 10.52 0.63 -1.33
N SER A 261 10.28 0.05 -0.16
CA SER A 261 10.19 -1.41 -0.02
C SER A 261 9.05 -2.08 -0.78
N ALA A 262 8.09 -1.30 -1.25
CA ALA A 262 7.02 -1.78 -2.12
C ALA A 262 7.42 -1.78 -3.61
N HIS A 263 8.50 -1.10 -3.98
CA HIS A 263 8.76 -0.73 -5.37
C HIS A 263 9.10 -1.93 -6.25
N ALA A 264 9.90 -2.89 -5.76
CA ALA A 264 10.18 -4.11 -6.51
C ALA A 264 8.91 -4.92 -6.82
N LEU A 265 8.01 -5.01 -5.84
CA LEU A 265 6.73 -5.73 -5.99
C LEU A 265 5.76 -4.97 -6.90
N LEU A 266 5.73 -3.64 -6.82
CA LEU A 266 4.95 -2.79 -7.71
C LEU A 266 5.45 -2.89 -9.17
N MET A 267 6.76 -2.84 -9.39
CA MET A 267 7.36 -3.02 -10.71
C MET A 267 7.14 -4.44 -11.26
N LEU A 268 7.18 -5.47 -10.40
CA LEU A 268 6.81 -6.83 -10.79
C LEU A 268 5.36 -6.89 -11.27
N ALA A 269 4.42 -6.32 -10.50
CA ALA A 269 3.01 -6.26 -10.91
C ALA A 269 2.84 -5.56 -12.27
N GLY A 270 3.56 -4.46 -12.51
CA GLY A 270 3.54 -3.76 -13.80
C GLY A 270 4.16 -4.57 -14.94
N ALA A 271 5.24 -5.33 -14.69
CA ALA A 271 5.83 -6.22 -15.68
C ALA A 271 4.89 -7.37 -16.06
N MET A 272 4.15 -7.91 -15.08
CA MET A 272 3.18 -9.00 -15.31
C MET A 272 2.09 -8.63 -16.33
N GLU A 273 1.72 -7.36 -16.46
CA GLU A 273 0.69 -6.87 -17.40
C GLU A 273 1.04 -7.14 -18.87
N VAL A 274 2.31 -7.41 -19.18
CA VAL A 274 2.78 -7.68 -20.55
C VAL A 274 3.50 -9.03 -20.69
N MET A 275 3.51 -9.84 -19.63
CA MET A 275 4.12 -11.17 -19.61
C MET A 275 3.22 -12.22 -20.27
N LYS A 276 3.83 -13.27 -20.80
CA LYS A 276 3.14 -14.44 -21.36
C LYS A 276 3.42 -15.69 -20.52
N PRO A 277 2.50 -16.68 -20.51
CA PRO A 277 2.77 -17.96 -19.86
C PRO A 277 4.10 -18.57 -20.31
N GLY A 278 4.87 -19.10 -19.36
CA GLY A 278 6.19 -19.71 -19.58
C GLY A 278 7.37 -18.72 -19.60
N GLU A 279 7.13 -17.41 -19.72
CA GLU A 279 8.20 -16.41 -19.62
C GLU A 279 8.75 -16.32 -18.20
N LYS A 280 10.07 -16.13 -18.07
CA LYS A 280 10.75 -16.03 -16.77
C LYS A 280 11.07 -14.59 -16.43
N VAL A 281 10.81 -14.23 -15.19
CA VAL A 281 11.11 -12.91 -14.65
C VAL A 281 12.09 -13.02 -13.50
N LEU A 282 13.14 -12.21 -13.55
CA LEU A 282 14.05 -11.99 -12.42
C LEU A 282 13.71 -10.64 -11.78
N VAL A 283 13.42 -10.66 -10.49
CA VAL A 283 13.17 -9.47 -9.68
C VAL A 283 14.28 -9.31 -8.66
N ALA A 284 14.95 -8.17 -8.63
CA ALA A 284 15.99 -7.87 -7.66
C ALA A 284 15.72 -6.52 -6.98
N GLU A 285 16.21 -6.38 -5.75
CA GLU A 285 16.12 -5.13 -4.98
C GLU A 285 17.40 -4.91 -4.17
N PHE A 286 17.87 -3.66 -4.19
CA PHE A 286 19.09 -3.21 -3.52
C PHE A 286 18.81 -2.53 -2.18
N GLY A 287 19.77 -2.62 -1.26
CA GLY A 287 19.82 -1.93 0.03
C GLY A 287 21.17 -2.19 0.70
N GLN A 288 21.19 -2.58 1.97
CA GLN A 288 22.40 -3.05 2.68
C GLN A 288 22.78 -4.49 2.23
N GLY A 289 23.00 -4.64 0.93
CA GLY A 289 23.02 -5.92 0.22
C GLY A 289 22.11 -5.91 -1.02
N ALA A 290 21.78 -7.09 -1.53
CA ALA A 290 20.74 -7.28 -2.54
C ALA A 290 19.98 -8.59 -2.34
N THR A 291 18.71 -8.63 -2.73
CA THR A 291 17.91 -9.86 -2.84
C THR A 291 17.46 -10.00 -4.29
N ALA A 292 17.49 -11.20 -4.84
CA ALA A 292 17.00 -11.52 -6.18
C ALA A 292 16.15 -12.80 -6.14
N LEU A 293 15.03 -12.80 -6.85
CA LEU A 293 14.07 -13.89 -6.95
C LEU A 293 13.74 -14.15 -8.42
N ILE A 294 13.60 -15.43 -8.79
CA ILE A 294 13.26 -15.84 -10.14
C ILE A 294 11.93 -16.59 -10.14
N PHE A 295 11.08 -16.20 -11.08
CA PHE A 295 9.77 -16.82 -11.28
C PHE A 295 9.54 -17.20 -12.73
N GLU A 296 8.67 -18.17 -12.96
CA GLU A 296 8.09 -18.50 -14.25
C GLU A 296 6.60 -18.17 -14.28
N ALA A 297 6.14 -17.54 -15.35
CA ALA A 297 4.75 -17.18 -15.54
C ALA A 297 3.86 -18.42 -15.71
N GLY A 298 2.85 -18.55 -14.85
CA GLY A 298 1.81 -19.56 -14.98
C GLY A 298 0.76 -19.19 -16.04
N PRO A 299 -0.13 -20.12 -16.43
CA PRO A 299 -1.19 -19.85 -17.41
C PRO A 299 -2.13 -18.70 -17.02
N ALA A 300 -2.37 -18.51 -15.73
CA ALA A 300 -3.27 -17.49 -15.20
C ALA A 300 -2.77 -16.05 -15.48
N ILE A 301 -1.49 -15.86 -15.85
CA ILE A 301 -0.98 -14.54 -16.20
C ILE A 301 -1.71 -13.94 -17.42
N ALA A 302 -2.23 -14.78 -18.31
CA ALA A 302 -2.91 -14.34 -19.53
C ALA A 302 -4.24 -13.62 -19.28
N THR A 303 -4.83 -13.78 -18.09
CA THR A 303 -6.14 -13.18 -17.74
C THR A 303 -6.05 -12.22 -16.57
N ILE A 304 -4.85 -11.74 -16.22
CA ILE A 304 -4.71 -10.78 -15.13
C ILE A 304 -5.39 -9.47 -15.52
N VAL A 305 -5.96 -8.82 -14.51
CA VAL A 305 -6.48 -7.47 -14.65
C VAL A 305 -5.33 -6.51 -14.37
N PRO A 306 -4.97 -5.62 -15.32
CA PRO A 306 -3.94 -4.60 -15.10
C PRO A 306 -4.32 -3.71 -13.92
N GLN A 307 -3.45 -3.59 -12.93
CA GLN A 307 -3.68 -2.75 -11.74
C GLN A 307 -2.77 -1.52 -11.75
N VAL A 308 -1.51 -1.67 -12.12
CA VAL A 308 -0.52 -0.58 -12.07
C VAL A 308 -0.83 0.46 -13.14
N SER A 309 -1.02 0.04 -14.40
CA SER A 309 -1.39 0.95 -15.48
C SER A 309 -2.69 1.71 -15.18
N ARG A 310 -3.74 1.02 -14.70
CA ARG A 310 -5.02 1.66 -14.32
C ARG A 310 -4.87 2.67 -13.17
N GLN A 311 -4.04 2.37 -12.18
CA GLN A 311 -3.78 3.30 -11.07
C GLN A 311 -2.93 4.50 -11.50
N ILE A 312 -2.08 4.34 -12.52
CA ILE A 312 -1.36 5.46 -13.14
C ILE A 312 -2.33 6.35 -13.91
N GLU A 313 -3.17 5.76 -14.76
CA GLU A 313 -4.17 6.46 -15.59
C GLU A 313 -5.22 7.21 -14.76
N SER A 314 -5.62 6.66 -13.61
CA SER A 314 -6.57 7.30 -12.69
C SER A 314 -5.93 8.33 -11.75
N GLY A 315 -4.61 8.55 -11.86
CA GLY A 315 -3.89 9.55 -11.06
C GLY A 315 -4.34 10.98 -11.38
N LEU A 316 -4.52 11.78 -10.33
CA LEU A 316 -4.94 13.18 -10.42
C LEU A 316 -3.74 14.11 -10.20
N PRO A 317 -3.43 15.01 -11.15
CA PRO A 317 -2.32 15.94 -11.01
C PRO A 317 -2.54 16.90 -9.84
N GLU A 318 -1.48 17.16 -9.08
CA GLU A 318 -1.43 18.11 -7.98
C GLU A 318 -0.26 19.07 -8.19
N GLN A 319 -0.55 20.37 -8.15
CA GLN A 319 0.43 21.44 -8.37
C GLN A 319 0.73 22.23 -7.10
N ASN A 320 0.04 21.95 -5.99
CA ASN A 320 0.27 22.61 -4.70
C ASN A 320 1.27 21.81 -3.85
N TYR A 321 2.54 22.21 -3.92
CA TYR A 321 3.62 21.66 -3.11
C TYR A 321 3.32 21.67 -1.60
N LEU A 322 2.61 22.68 -1.09
CA LEU A 322 2.34 22.80 0.35
C LEU A 322 1.52 21.63 0.90
N LYS A 323 0.73 20.94 0.06
CA LYS A 323 0.00 19.74 0.49
C LYS A 323 0.95 18.62 0.91
N LEU A 324 2.08 18.43 0.23
CA LEU A 324 3.08 17.45 0.66
C LEU A 324 3.60 17.79 2.06
N ALA A 325 4.01 19.05 2.28
CA ALA A 325 4.55 19.48 3.55
C ALA A 325 3.54 19.35 4.70
N ILE A 326 2.28 19.75 4.46
CA ILE A 326 1.18 19.64 5.43
C ILE A 326 0.83 18.19 5.71
N PHE A 327 0.64 17.36 4.68
CA PHE A 327 0.22 15.95 4.85
C PHE A 327 1.31 15.09 5.49
N ARG A 328 2.58 15.47 5.37
CA ARG A 328 3.71 14.80 6.03
C ARG A 328 4.07 15.41 7.39
N GLY A 329 3.34 16.43 7.84
CA GLY A 329 3.60 17.13 9.11
C GLY A 329 4.96 17.83 9.15
N MET A 330 5.45 18.28 8.00
CA MET A 330 6.72 18.99 7.84
C MET A 330 6.58 20.50 7.97
N LEU A 331 5.35 21.01 7.89
CA LEU A 331 5.02 22.42 8.04
C LEU A 331 3.89 22.55 9.06
N ASP A 332 4.08 23.40 10.06
CA ASP A 332 3.01 23.79 10.99
C ASP A 332 2.20 24.95 10.40
N TRP A 333 0.91 25.03 10.75
CA TRP A 333 0.00 26.06 10.23
C TRP A 333 -1.12 26.38 11.21
N GLU A 334 -1.79 27.53 11.04
CA GLU A 334 -2.93 27.92 11.87
C GLU A 334 -4.17 27.07 11.53
N ARG A 335 -4.61 26.26 12.50
CA ARG A 335 -5.72 25.29 12.34
C ARG A 335 -7.08 25.83 12.78
N GLY A 336 -7.11 27.06 13.30
CA GLY A 336 -8.31 27.68 13.85
C GLY A 336 -8.82 26.98 15.11
N LEU A 337 -9.92 27.50 15.69
CA LEU A 337 -10.45 27.00 16.98
C LEU A 337 -10.88 25.53 16.94
N ARG A 338 -11.48 25.08 15.84
CA ARG A 338 -11.97 23.70 15.70
C ARG A 338 -10.86 22.68 15.47
N GLY A 339 -9.71 23.10 14.95
CA GLY A 339 -8.53 22.24 14.83
C GLY A 339 -7.72 22.10 16.12
N ARG A 340 -8.10 22.80 17.20
CA ARG A 340 -7.49 22.68 18.54
C ARG A 340 -8.12 21.56 19.38
N VAL A 341 -9.17 20.92 18.88
CA VAL A 341 -9.83 19.82 19.58
C VAL A 341 -8.85 18.67 19.73
N GLN A 342 -8.59 18.28 20.97
CA GLN A 342 -7.74 17.14 21.28
C GLN A 342 -8.55 15.85 21.23
N VAL A 343 -7.99 14.85 20.58
CA VAL A 343 -8.55 13.50 20.56
C VAL A 343 -7.71 12.66 21.53
N ASN A 344 -8.36 12.09 22.55
CA ASN A 344 -7.69 11.21 23.50
C ASN A 344 -7.64 9.78 22.98
N GLU A 345 -6.54 9.10 23.28
CA GLU A 345 -6.42 7.65 23.10
C GLU A 345 -7.44 6.88 23.96
N ALA A 346 -8.17 5.95 23.32
CA ALA A 346 -9.19 5.11 23.95
C ALA A 346 -8.83 3.63 23.80
N LEU A 347 -7.63 3.25 24.26
CA LEU A 347 -6.99 1.96 23.94
C LEU A 347 -7.83 0.73 24.35
N THR A 348 -8.47 0.77 25.53
CA THR A 348 -9.31 -0.34 26.01
C THR A 348 -10.58 -0.50 25.18
N THR A 349 -11.17 0.61 24.73
CA THR A 349 -12.30 0.59 23.79
C THR A 349 -11.84 0.09 22.43
N ALA A 350 -10.67 0.53 21.95
CA ALA A 350 -10.10 0.09 20.68
C ALA A 350 -9.90 -1.44 20.64
N TYR A 351 -9.43 -2.04 21.72
CA TYR A 351 -9.31 -3.51 21.83
C TYR A 351 -10.67 -4.20 21.89
N ARG A 352 -11.58 -3.78 22.79
CA ARG A 352 -12.89 -4.45 22.95
C ARG A 352 -13.81 -4.32 21.73
N ARG A 353 -13.56 -3.31 20.89
CA ARG A 353 -14.35 -2.98 19.68
C ARG A 353 -13.50 -3.12 18.42
N SER A 354 -12.43 -3.92 18.44
CA SER A 354 -11.51 -4.05 17.29
C SER A 354 -12.23 -4.54 16.04
N ASP A 355 -13.19 -5.46 16.17
CA ASP A 355 -13.97 -5.96 15.03
C ASP A 355 -14.83 -4.86 14.40
N GLU A 356 -15.42 -3.99 15.22
CA GLU A 356 -16.22 -2.85 14.75
C GLU A 356 -15.35 -1.76 14.11
N LEU A 357 -14.20 -1.44 14.73
CA LEU A 357 -13.35 -0.32 14.35
C LEU A 357 -12.40 -0.67 13.21
N LEU A 358 -11.69 -1.79 13.33
CA LEU A 358 -10.73 -2.26 12.33
C LEU A 358 -11.44 -3.11 11.27
N GLY A 359 -12.24 -4.11 11.66
CA GLY A 359 -12.89 -5.02 10.70
C GLY A 359 -14.14 -4.47 10.01
N PHE A 360 -14.61 -3.29 10.40
CA PHE A 360 -15.91 -2.72 10.01
C PHE A 360 -17.08 -3.71 10.16
N VAL A 361 -17.18 -4.34 11.32
CA VAL A 361 -18.19 -5.35 11.60
C VAL A 361 -19.37 -4.73 12.33
N GLY A 362 -20.56 -4.79 11.72
CA GLY A 362 -21.83 -4.53 12.40
C GLY A 362 -22.45 -5.81 12.95
N GLY A 363 -23.67 -5.70 13.48
CA GLY A 363 -24.48 -6.85 13.88
C GLY A 363 -25.68 -7.02 12.97
N ARG A 364 -25.98 -8.24 12.53
CA ARG A 364 -27.23 -8.59 11.85
C ARG A 364 -28.11 -9.43 12.77
N ASN A 365 -29.35 -9.01 13.00
CA ASN A 365 -30.29 -9.81 13.77
C ASN A 365 -30.64 -11.09 12.99
N ARG A 366 -30.43 -12.26 13.61
CA ARG A 366 -30.66 -13.57 12.99
C ARG A 366 -32.11 -13.82 12.56
N GLN A 367 -33.07 -13.21 13.25
CA GLN A 367 -34.50 -13.41 13.01
C GLN A 367 -35.05 -12.39 12.02
N THR A 368 -34.75 -11.11 12.23
CA THR A 368 -35.33 -10.02 11.41
C THR A 368 -34.47 -9.64 10.21
N GLY A 369 -33.20 -10.04 10.19
CA GLY A 369 -32.22 -9.61 9.20
C GLY A 369 -31.80 -8.15 9.33
N THR A 370 -32.29 -7.41 10.34
CA THR A 370 -31.95 -5.99 10.55
C THR A 370 -30.47 -5.83 10.88
N VAL A 371 -29.80 -4.95 10.15
CA VAL A 371 -28.37 -4.63 10.37
C VAL A 371 -28.24 -3.37 11.21
N GLN A 372 -27.35 -3.42 12.20
CA GLN A 372 -27.10 -2.35 13.14
C GLN A 372 -25.59 -2.12 13.30
N PHE A 373 -25.19 -0.85 13.37
CA PHE A 373 -23.84 -0.42 13.71
C PHE A 373 -23.92 0.78 14.67
N PRO A 374 -23.16 0.81 15.78
CA PRO A 374 -22.24 -0.22 16.27
C PRO A 374 -22.97 -1.49 16.76
N GLN A 375 -22.22 -2.59 16.92
CA GLN A 375 -22.79 -3.80 17.48
C GLN A 375 -23.15 -3.55 18.96
N SER A 376 -24.38 -3.89 19.32
CA SER A 376 -24.88 -3.75 20.68
C SER A 376 -25.48 -5.07 21.13
N ARG A 377 -25.50 -5.32 22.45
CA ARG A 377 -26.18 -6.50 23.01
C ARG A 377 -27.69 -6.48 22.76
N LEU A 378 -28.25 -5.30 22.49
CA LEU A 378 -29.65 -5.10 22.19
C LEU A 378 -29.79 -4.87 20.68
N ALA A 379 -30.49 -5.77 20.01
CA ALA A 379 -30.88 -5.62 18.63
C ALA A 379 -32.22 -4.88 18.55
N ALA A 380 -32.27 -3.75 17.87
CA ALA A 380 -33.52 -3.05 17.63
C ALA A 380 -34.42 -3.86 16.67
N THR A 381 -35.66 -4.14 17.08
CA THR A 381 -36.69 -4.76 16.22
C THR A 381 -37.94 -3.87 16.18
N ARG A 382 -38.91 -4.21 15.31
CA ARG A 382 -40.19 -3.49 15.26
C ARG A 382 -41.02 -3.66 16.53
N GLU A 383 -40.82 -4.77 17.24
CA GLU A 383 -41.63 -5.19 18.39
C GLU A 383 -40.95 -4.91 19.74
N GLY A 384 -39.66 -4.54 19.74
CA GLY A 384 -38.92 -4.25 20.96
C GLY A 384 -37.40 -4.36 20.78
N LEU A 385 -36.76 -5.00 21.76
CA LEU A 385 -35.32 -5.22 21.80
C LEU A 385 -35.03 -6.71 22.04
N ASP A 386 -34.31 -7.34 21.12
CA ASP A 386 -33.82 -8.70 21.33
C ASP A 386 -32.44 -8.66 21.98
N VAL A 387 -32.23 -9.48 23.01
CA VAL A 387 -30.95 -9.58 23.71
C VAL A 387 -30.07 -10.62 23.02
N ASP A 388 -28.83 -10.23 22.73
CA ASP A 388 -27.76 -11.09 22.19
C ASP A 388 -28.15 -11.82 20.87
N ALA A 389 -29.01 -11.18 20.05
CA ALA A 389 -29.53 -11.73 18.79
C ALA A 389 -28.73 -11.34 17.53
N LEU A 390 -27.67 -10.53 17.67
CA LEU A 390 -26.85 -10.05 16.56
C LEU A 390 -25.71 -11.03 16.25
N GLU A 391 -25.58 -11.44 15.00
CA GLU A 391 -24.39 -12.10 14.48
C GLU A 391 -23.44 -11.10 13.79
N PRO A 392 -22.11 -11.34 13.81
CA PRO A 392 -21.15 -10.49 13.10
C PRO A 392 -21.50 -10.33 11.62
N TYR A 393 -21.56 -9.08 11.17
CA TYR A 393 -21.93 -8.72 9.80
C TYR A 393 -20.88 -7.77 9.20
N PRO A 394 -19.92 -8.29 8.42
CA PRO A 394 -18.85 -7.46 7.82
C PRO A 394 -19.43 -6.48 6.79
N LEU A 395 -19.03 -5.22 6.89
CA LEU A 395 -19.52 -4.13 6.04
C LEU A 395 -18.48 -3.64 5.01
N ALA A 396 -17.19 -3.90 5.24
CA ALA A 396 -16.06 -3.39 4.45
C ALA A 396 -16.21 -3.54 2.93
N GLU A 397 -16.65 -4.72 2.46
CA GLU A 397 -16.80 -5.02 1.02
C GLU A 397 -18.20 -4.79 0.47
N ARG A 398 -19.15 -4.31 1.28
CA ARG A 398 -20.55 -4.19 0.85
C ARG A 398 -20.80 -2.94 0.03
N GLY A 399 -20.09 -1.86 0.32
CA GLY A 399 -20.41 -0.54 -0.22
C GLY A 399 -21.79 -0.05 0.22
N GLY A 400 -22.27 1.00 -0.44
CA GLY A 400 -23.56 1.59 -0.13
C GLY A 400 -23.95 2.72 -1.07
N THR A 401 -25.00 3.44 -0.67
CA THR A 401 -25.52 4.61 -1.38
C THR A 401 -25.57 5.79 -0.43
N ILE A 402 -25.18 6.97 -0.90
CA ILE A 402 -25.22 8.20 -0.11
C ILE A 402 -26.68 8.61 0.10
N ALA A 403 -27.12 8.73 1.35
CA ALA A 403 -28.43 9.25 1.72
C ALA A 403 -28.40 10.77 1.90
N THR A 404 -27.32 11.30 2.49
CA THR A 404 -27.07 12.74 2.63
C THR A 404 -25.60 13.02 2.40
N SER A 405 -25.27 14.21 1.89
CA SER A 405 -23.89 14.69 1.79
C SER A 405 -23.76 16.13 2.27
N THR A 406 -22.61 16.47 2.82
CA THR A 406 -22.27 17.82 3.30
C THR A 406 -20.80 18.08 3.04
N ALA A 407 -20.50 19.26 2.48
CA ALA A 407 -19.15 19.80 2.33
C ALA A 407 -19.01 21.01 3.26
N ASP A 408 -18.48 20.78 4.47
CA ASP A 408 -18.40 21.78 5.53
C ASP A 408 -17.07 22.53 5.51
N LEU A 409 -17.13 23.85 5.35
CA LEU A 409 -15.97 24.76 5.43
C LEU A 409 -15.68 25.25 6.86
N LEU A 410 -16.57 24.97 7.81
CA LEU A 410 -16.40 25.34 9.21
C LEU A 410 -15.65 24.27 10.00
N ALA A 411 -15.98 22.99 9.80
CA ALA A 411 -15.27 21.88 10.42
C ALA A 411 -13.79 21.85 10.03
N PHE A 412 -12.95 21.44 10.98
CA PHE A 412 -11.52 21.27 10.71
C PHE A 412 -11.30 20.07 9.77
N SER A 413 -10.52 20.30 8.72
CA SER A 413 -9.97 19.27 7.83
C SER A 413 -8.59 19.70 7.36
N ARG A 414 -7.71 18.73 7.12
CA ARG A 414 -6.38 18.96 6.51
C ARG A 414 -6.48 19.25 5.01
N HIS A 415 -7.59 18.87 4.38
CA HIS A 415 -7.96 19.22 3.02
C HIS A 415 -9.42 19.69 3.03
N PRO A 416 -9.67 21.01 3.22
CA PRO A 416 -11.03 21.54 3.25
C PRO A 416 -11.67 21.53 1.85
N PRO A 417 -13.00 21.34 1.75
CA PRO A 417 -13.96 21.20 2.85
C PRO A 417 -13.93 19.81 3.53
N ASN A 418 -14.36 19.75 4.80
CA ASN A 418 -14.61 18.46 5.45
C ASN A 418 -15.90 17.85 4.87
N CYS A 419 -15.78 16.68 4.24
CA CYS A 419 -16.89 16.04 3.55
C CYS A 419 -17.43 14.86 4.36
N TYR A 420 -18.73 14.83 4.65
CA TYR A 420 -19.35 13.74 5.41
C TYR A 420 -20.85 13.63 5.11
N GLY A 421 -21.44 12.50 5.47
CA GLY A 421 -22.86 12.27 5.23
C GLY A 421 -23.35 10.91 5.70
N LEU A 422 -24.66 10.67 5.60
CA LEU A 422 -25.26 9.37 5.89
C LEU A 422 -25.09 8.45 4.67
N VAL A 423 -24.61 7.23 4.90
CA VAL A 423 -24.52 6.18 3.89
C VAL A 423 -25.44 5.02 4.28
N ASP A 424 -26.30 4.62 3.35
CA ASP A 424 -27.08 3.39 3.43
C ASP A 424 -26.25 2.22 2.91
N PHE A 425 -26.01 1.21 3.74
CA PHE A 425 -25.20 0.06 3.35
C PHE A 425 -25.97 -0.91 2.45
N ASN A 426 -25.26 -1.50 1.48
CA ASN A 426 -25.82 -2.61 0.72
C ASN A 426 -26.08 -3.80 1.65
N GLY A 427 -27.34 -4.23 1.73
CA GLY A 427 -27.77 -5.25 2.69
C GLY A 427 -28.21 -4.72 4.06
N GLY A 428 -28.37 -3.39 4.21
CA GLY A 428 -29.04 -2.76 5.34
C GLY A 428 -28.10 -2.13 6.37
N GLY A 429 -28.66 -1.20 7.15
CA GLY A 429 -27.93 -0.36 8.09
C GLY A 429 -27.57 1.01 7.50
N ARG A 430 -27.33 1.97 8.38
CA ARG A 430 -26.96 3.34 8.01
C ARG A 430 -25.94 3.88 8.99
N LEU A 431 -24.92 4.58 8.49
CA LEU A 431 -23.90 5.21 9.30
C LEU A 431 -23.56 6.60 8.75
N MET A 432 -23.25 7.53 9.65
CA MET A 432 -22.61 8.78 9.25
C MET A 432 -21.12 8.53 9.01
N MET A 433 -20.65 8.79 7.81
CA MET A 433 -19.28 8.51 7.37
C MET A 433 -18.62 9.77 6.82
N ASP A 434 -17.31 9.86 7.03
CA ASP A 434 -16.50 10.83 6.31
C ASP A 434 -16.33 10.36 4.86
N PHE A 435 -16.39 11.31 3.94
CA PHE A 435 -16.03 11.13 2.54
C PHE A 435 -14.59 11.63 2.33
N THR A 436 -13.79 10.86 1.60
CA THR A 436 -12.37 11.16 1.39
C THR A 436 -11.96 11.02 -0.07
N ASP A 437 -10.64 11.11 -0.33
CA ASP A 437 -9.99 11.27 -1.64
C ASP A 437 -10.29 12.64 -2.30
N PRO A 438 -9.46 13.07 -3.28
CA PRO A 438 -9.77 14.25 -4.09
C PRO A 438 -11.13 14.10 -4.80
N GLY A 439 -11.94 15.16 -4.74
CA GLY A 439 -13.29 15.19 -5.32
C GLY A 439 -14.41 14.72 -4.39
N ALA A 440 -14.13 14.45 -3.11
CA ALA A 440 -15.13 14.08 -2.11
C ALA A 440 -16.29 15.09 -1.99
N ASP A 441 -16.02 16.37 -2.25
CA ASP A 441 -16.98 17.48 -2.26
C ASP A 441 -18.01 17.39 -3.40
N GLN A 442 -17.73 16.55 -4.41
CA GLN A 442 -18.60 16.34 -5.56
C GLN A 442 -19.63 15.23 -5.33
N LEU A 443 -19.50 14.45 -4.25
CA LEU A 443 -20.40 13.35 -3.92
C LEU A 443 -21.78 13.85 -3.45
N LYS A 444 -22.83 13.22 -3.96
CA LYS A 444 -24.23 13.62 -3.76
C LYS A 444 -25.08 12.46 -3.29
N ALA A 445 -26.24 12.79 -2.72
CA ALA A 445 -27.24 11.79 -2.41
C ALA A 445 -27.62 10.99 -3.67
N GLY A 446 -27.65 9.66 -3.54
CA GLY A 446 -27.87 8.71 -4.63
C GLY A 446 -26.60 8.12 -5.23
N ASP A 447 -25.42 8.72 -5.01
CA ASP A 447 -24.17 8.17 -5.53
C ASP A 447 -23.79 6.86 -4.81
N ALA A 448 -23.24 5.92 -5.57
CA ALA A 448 -22.71 4.67 -5.04
C ALA A 448 -21.31 4.89 -4.44
N VAL A 449 -21.06 4.28 -3.28
CA VAL A 449 -19.79 4.37 -2.57
C VAL A 449 -19.23 3.01 -2.22
N ARG A 450 -17.90 2.93 -2.16
CA ARG A 450 -17.17 1.84 -1.51
C ARG A 450 -16.44 2.34 -0.28
N PHE A 451 -16.05 1.43 0.60
CA PHE A 451 -15.35 1.77 1.82
C PHE A 451 -13.85 1.54 1.70
N VAL A 452 -13.09 2.44 2.33
CA VAL A 452 -11.63 2.42 2.39
C VAL A 452 -11.17 2.57 3.83
N PHE A 453 -10.12 1.84 4.19
CA PHE A 453 -9.50 1.96 5.51
C PHE A 453 -8.58 3.17 5.55
N ARG A 454 -8.79 4.08 6.50
CA ARG A 454 -8.12 5.39 6.57
C ARG A 454 -7.77 5.78 7.99
N ILE A 455 -6.87 6.75 8.12
CA ILE A 455 -6.64 7.43 9.40
C ILE A 455 -7.90 8.22 9.75
N LYS A 456 -8.49 7.91 10.90
CA LYS A 456 -9.63 8.64 11.45
C LYS A 456 -9.15 9.93 12.10
N ASP A 457 -8.13 9.84 12.94
CA ASP A 457 -7.48 10.97 13.59
C ASP A 457 -6.13 10.55 14.21
N ILE A 458 -5.39 11.55 14.66
CA ILE A 458 -4.08 11.42 15.28
C ILE A 458 -4.11 12.23 16.58
N ASP A 459 -3.82 11.60 17.71
CA ASP A 459 -3.49 12.33 18.94
C ASP A 459 -2.12 12.98 18.75
N GLU A 460 -2.09 14.30 18.54
CA GLU A 460 -0.83 15.03 18.29
C GLU A 460 0.11 15.06 19.50
N ARG A 461 -0.40 14.82 20.71
CA ARG A 461 0.42 14.80 21.93
C ARG A 461 1.17 13.49 22.06
N THR A 462 0.52 12.36 21.77
CA THR A 462 1.10 11.02 21.96
C THR A 462 1.57 10.38 20.66
N GLY A 463 1.14 10.91 19.51
CA GLY A 463 1.37 10.34 18.19
C GLY A 463 0.46 9.15 17.87
N PHE A 464 -0.49 8.80 18.75
CA PHE A 464 -1.36 7.64 18.54
C PHE A 464 -2.33 7.88 17.39
N ARG A 465 -2.31 6.97 16.41
CA ARG A 465 -3.19 7.02 15.23
C ARG A 465 -4.38 6.11 15.42
N ARG A 466 -5.59 6.63 15.21
CA ARG A 466 -6.80 5.82 15.11
C ARG A 466 -7.17 5.63 13.65
N TYR A 467 -7.64 4.45 13.33
CA TYR A 467 -8.08 4.10 11.98
C TYR A 467 -9.56 3.76 11.99
N PHE A 468 -10.22 4.09 10.89
CA PHE A 468 -11.62 3.72 10.65
C PHE A 468 -11.92 3.74 9.15
N TRP A 469 -13.09 3.24 8.79
CA TRP A 469 -13.54 3.16 7.41
C TRP A 469 -14.21 4.46 6.98
N LYS A 470 -13.81 4.97 5.82
CA LYS A 470 -14.39 6.14 5.16
C LYS A 470 -15.00 5.73 3.83
N ALA A 471 -15.86 6.57 3.27
CA ALA A 471 -16.48 6.30 1.97
C ALA A 471 -15.80 7.10 0.87
N ILE A 472 -15.67 6.47 -0.30
CA ILE A 472 -15.24 7.11 -1.55
C ILE A 472 -16.18 6.66 -2.68
N ALA A 473 -16.19 7.38 -3.80
CA ALA A 473 -16.95 6.98 -4.98
C ALA A 473 -16.65 5.51 -5.35
N ALA A 474 -17.69 4.72 -5.62
CA ALA A 474 -17.54 3.40 -6.20
C ALA A 474 -17.09 3.52 -7.66
N ASP A 475 -16.17 2.67 -8.10
CA ASP A 475 -15.77 2.62 -9.51
C ASP A 475 -16.95 2.11 -10.34
N THR A 476 -17.26 2.77 -11.47
CA THR A 476 -18.47 2.54 -12.28
C THR A 476 -18.58 1.13 -12.89
N GLN A 477 -17.64 0.22 -12.63
CA GLN A 477 -17.55 -1.11 -13.23
C GLN A 477 -17.83 -2.29 -12.27
N SER A 478 -18.01 -2.09 -10.96
CA SER A 478 -18.22 -3.22 -10.02
C SER A 478 -19.67 -3.77 -9.99
N ASN A 479 -20.63 -3.13 -10.66
CA ASN A 479 -22.05 -3.47 -10.58
C ASN A 479 -22.59 -4.40 -11.71
N ARG A 480 -21.73 -5.12 -12.44
CA ARG A 480 -22.18 -6.02 -13.54
C ARG A 480 -22.05 -7.53 -13.30
N THR A 481 -21.65 -7.99 -12.11
CA THR A 481 -21.51 -9.44 -11.83
C THR A 481 -22.13 -9.85 -10.50
N GLY A 482 -23.44 -9.62 -10.34
CA GLY A 482 -24.16 -10.02 -9.12
C GLY A 482 -25.67 -9.98 -9.24
N GLY A 483 -26.21 -10.25 -10.43
CA GLY A 483 -27.65 -10.29 -10.67
C GLY A 483 -28.01 -11.36 -11.69
N GLU A 484 -27.93 -12.61 -11.26
CA GLU A 484 -28.86 -13.69 -11.63
C GLU A 484 -29.14 -14.54 -10.39
#